data_AF-A0A174VQI3-F1
#
_entry.id   AF-A0A174VQI3-F1
#
_cell.length_a   1.000
_cell.length_b   1.000
_cell.length_c   1.000
_cell.angle_alpha   90.00
_cell.angle_beta   90.00
_cell.angle_gamma   90.00
#
_symmetry.space_group_name_H-M   'P 1'
#
loop_
_entity.id
_entity.type
_entity.pdbx_description
1 polymer ?
#
loop_
_entity_poly.entity_id
_entity_poly.type
_entity_poly.pdbx_seq_one_letter_code
_entity_poly.pdbx_strand_id
1 'polypeptide(L)'
;MSKVTELTKELQRVMYSTTYSFEIDTEDYVFGFKKTLRKRTKSMAKALQLERKLRNDVGRYLSASVRVVAVRLYNNGELRGEFKA
;
A
#
# COMPACT_ATOMS: atom_id res chain seq x y z
N MET A 1 26.56 -27.79 -2.58
CA MET A 1 26.20 -26.35 -2.63
C MET A 1 26.79 -25.69 -1.39
N SER A 2 27.58 -24.64 -1.55
CA SER A 2 28.24 -23.97 -0.41
C SER A 2 27.27 -23.02 0.30
N LYS A 3 27.37 -22.86 1.62
CA LYS A 3 26.56 -21.88 2.39
C LYS A 3 26.57 -20.47 1.79
N VAL A 4 27.69 -20.09 1.16
CA VAL A 4 27.86 -18.82 0.44
C VAL A 4 26.92 -18.70 -0.76
N THR A 5 26.72 -19.78 -1.54
CA THR A 5 25.76 -19.80 -2.66
C THR A 5 24.31 -19.73 -2.22
N GLU A 6 23.99 -20.21 -1.01
CA GLU A 6 22.65 -20.14 -0.43
C GLU A 6 22.32 -18.72 0.05
N LEU A 7 23.24 -18.12 0.83
CA LEU A 7 23.11 -16.72 1.28
C LEU A 7 22.99 -15.74 0.12
N THR A 8 23.79 -15.92 -0.95
CA THR A 8 23.74 -15.03 -2.12
C THR A 8 22.42 -15.14 -2.88
N LYS A 9 21.84 -16.34 -3.00
CA LYS A 9 20.49 -16.52 -3.58
C LYS A 9 19.41 -15.90 -2.72
N GLU A 10 19.52 -16.02 -1.41
CA GLU A 10 18.54 -15.44 -0.47
C GLU A 10 18.62 -13.91 -0.49
N LEU A 11 19.84 -13.36 -0.53
CA LEU A 11 20.08 -11.92 -0.68
C LEU A 11 19.56 -11.40 -2.02
N GLN A 12 19.84 -12.09 -3.14
CA GLN A 12 19.28 -11.73 -4.44
C GLN A 12 17.75 -11.76 -4.43
N ARG A 13 17.15 -12.78 -3.81
CA ARG A 13 15.69 -12.87 -3.67
C ARG A 13 15.13 -11.70 -2.87
N VAL A 14 15.80 -11.26 -1.82
CA VAL A 14 15.39 -10.09 -1.02
C VAL A 14 15.60 -8.79 -1.81
N MET A 15 16.74 -8.63 -2.49
CA MET A 15 17.07 -7.45 -3.30
C MET A 15 16.12 -7.24 -4.48
N TYR A 16 15.72 -8.32 -5.15
CA TYR A 16 14.81 -8.27 -6.30
C TYR A 16 13.33 -8.50 -5.92
N SER A 17 13.01 -8.67 -4.62
CA SER A 17 11.62 -8.86 -4.17
C SER A 17 10.86 -7.55 -4.18
N THR A 18 10.17 -7.26 -5.28
CA THR A 18 9.23 -6.14 -5.39
C THR A 18 8.11 -6.25 -4.35
N THR A 19 8.07 -5.33 -3.40
CA THR A 19 7.06 -5.22 -2.36
C THR A 19 6.23 -3.98 -2.61
N TYR A 20 4.95 -4.18 -2.90
CA TYR A 20 3.99 -3.09 -3.07
C TYR A 20 3.34 -2.80 -1.74
N SER A 21 3.24 -1.52 -1.38
CA SER A 21 2.53 -1.09 -0.17
C SER A 21 1.62 0.10 -0.43
N PHE A 22 0.54 0.16 0.35
CA PHE A 22 -0.51 1.14 0.24
C PHE A 22 -0.77 1.73 1.63
N GLU A 23 -0.85 3.05 1.69
CA GLU A 23 -1.34 3.79 2.86
C GLU A 23 -2.68 4.43 2.49
N ILE A 24 -3.69 4.22 3.33
CA ILE A 24 -5.06 4.70 3.11
C ILE A 24 -5.41 5.57 4.29
N ASP A 25 -5.48 6.87 4.06
CA ASP A 25 -5.82 7.84 5.08
C ASP A 25 -7.32 8.01 5.14
N THR A 26 -7.87 7.78 6.33
CA THR A 26 -9.29 7.94 6.64
C THR A 26 -9.47 9.04 7.66
N GLU A 27 -10.56 9.78 7.53
CA GLU A 27 -10.96 10.84 8.45
C GLU A 27 -12.42 10.65 8.83
N ASP A 28 -12.70 10.66 10.12
CA ASP A 28 -14.03 10.90 10.66
C ASP A 28 -14.25 12.41 10.75
N TYR A 29 -15.13 12.97 9.92
CA TYR A 29 -15.33 14.42 9.88
C TYR A 29 -16.22 14.95 11.02
N VAL A 30 -16.90 14.08 11.77
CA VAL A 30 -17.76 14.46 12.89
C VAL A 30 -16.93 14.56 14.17
N PHE A 31 -16.09 13.56 14.43
CA PHE A 31 -15.25 13.50 15.63
C PHE A 31 -13.81 13.99 15.39
N GLY A 32 -13.41 14.22 14.14
CA GLY A 32 -12.07 14.68 13.76
C GLY A 32 -10.98 13.60 13.81
N PHE A 33 -11.33 12.33 14.04
CA PHE A 33 -10.35 11.25 14.13
C PHE A 33 -9.72 10.94 12.78
N LYS A 34 -8.39 10.82 12.75
CA LYS A 34 -7.63 10.45 11.55
C LYS A 34 -6.94 9.13 11.78
N LYS A 35 -6.98 8.25 10.77
CA LYS A 35 -6.33 6.94 10.82
C LYS A 35 -5.78 6.55 9.47
N THR A 36 -4.53 6.09 9.47
CA THR A 36 -3.88 5.53 8.28
C THR A 36 -3.89 4.01 8.36
N LEU A 37 -4.52 3.37 7.37
CA LEU A 37 -4.50 1.92 7.21
C LEU A 37 -3.35 1.55 6.26
N ARG A 38 -2.55 0.55 6.62
CA ARG A 38 -1.41 0.09 5.81
C ARG A 38 -1.68 -1.31 5.27
N LYS A 39 -1.48 -1.52 3.98
CA LYS A 39 -1.53 -2.84 3.33
C LYS A 39 -0.28 -3.08 2.51
N ARG A 40 0.20 -4.33 2.48
CA ARG A 40 1.36 -4.75 1.68
C ARG A 40 1.05 -6.03 0.91
N THR A 41 1.67 -6.18 -0.25
CA THR A 41 1.61 -7.39 -1.07
C THR A 41 2.88 -7.54 -1.91
N LYS A 42 3.33 -8.78 -2.10
CA LYS A 42 4.40 -9.12 -3.05
C LYS A 42 3.86 -9.57 -4.42
N SER A 43 2.54 -9.79 -4.53
CA SER A 43 1.90 -10.16 -5.79
C SER A 43 1.52 -8.91 -6.58
N MET A 44 2.08 -8.78 -7.79
CA MET A 44 1.79 -7.70 -8.73
C MET A 44 0.31 -7.65 -9.12
N ALA A 45 -0.30 -8.80 -9.42
CA ALA A 45 -1.71 -8.86 -9.79
C ALA A 45 -2.64 -8.32 -8.68
N LYS A 46 -2.37 -8.70 -7.42
CA LYS A 46 -3.10 -8.15 -6.26
C LYS A 46 -2.84 -6.67 -6.06
N ALA A 47 -1.62 -6.20 -6.31
CA ALA A 47 -1.27 -4.79 -6.22
C ALA A 47 -2.07 -3.95 -7.23
N LEU A 48 -2.14 -4.39 -8.49
CA LEU A 48 -2.91 -3.71 -9.54
C LEU A 48 -4.42 -3.68 -9.23
N GLN A 49 -4.97 -4.78 -8.70
CA GLN A 49 -6.37 -4.83 -8.28
C GLN A 49 -6.65 -3.88 -7.11
N LEU A 50 -5.77 -3.87 -6.10
CA LEU A 50 -5.88 -2.95 -4.95
C LEU A 50 -5.76 -1.50 -5.39
N GLU A 51 -4.81 -1.17 -6.25
CA GLU A 51 -4.66 0.18 -6.79
C GLU A 51 -5.93 0.65 -7.49
N ARG A 52 -6.49 -0.14 -8.41
CA ARG A 52 -7.75 0.22 -9.10
C ARG A 52 -8.89 0.46 -8.12
N LYS A 53 -9.04 -0.41 -7.12
CA LYS A 53 -10.08 -0.27 -6.10
C LYS A 53 -9.86 1.00 -5.27
N LEU A 54 -8.67 1.16 -4.68
CA LEU A 54 -8.36 2.25 -3.77
C LEU A 54 -8.46 3.61 -4.46
N ARG A 55 -8.05 3.71 -5.73
CA ARG A 55 -8.21 4.94 -6.52
C ARG A 55 -9.68 5.35 -6.66
N ASN A 56 -10.58 4.38 -6.84
CA ASN A 56 -12.03 4.62 -6.91
C ASN A 56 -12.67 4.89 -5.54
N ASP A 57 -12.02 4.48 -4.46
CA ASP A 57 -12.51 4.66 -3.10
C ASP A 57 -12.07 6.02 -2.48
N VAL A 58 -11.14 6.75 -3.10
CA VAL A 58 -10.77 8.11 -2.69
C VAL A 58 -12.01 9.00 -2.71
N GLY A 59 -12.26 9.71 -1.61
CA GLY A 59 -13.42 10.57 -1.41
C GLY A 59 -14.71 9.83 -1.05
N ARG A 60 -14.71 8.48 -1.10
CA ARG A 60 -15.88 7.70 -0.68
C ARG A 60 -15.98 7.59 0.83
N TYR A 61 -17.23 7.51 1.28
CA TYR A 61 -17.59 7.26 2.66
C TYR A 61 -17.57 5.74 2.94
N LEU A 62 -16.81 5.35 3.97
CA LEU A 62 -16.78 4.01 4.52
C LEU A 62 -17.92 3.79 5.54
N SER A 63 -18.37 4.88 6.17
CA SER A 63 -19.52 4.95 7.07
C SER A 63 -20.15 6.33 6.98
N ALA A 64 -21.20 6.60 7.77
CA ALA A 64 -21.87 7.91 7.78
C ALA A 64 -20.91 9.09 8.05
N SER A 65 -19.88 8.89 8.88
CA SER A 65 -18.92 9.92 9.29
C SER A 65 -17.50 9.72 8.76
N VAL A 66 -17.14 8.51 8.31
CA VAL A 66 -15.76 8.19 7.93
C VAL A 66 -15.61 8.18 6.42
N ARG A 67 -14.65 8.93 5.88
CA ARG A 67 -14.29 8.95 4.46
C ARG A 67 -12.82 8.64 4.23
N VAL A 68 -12.51 8.16 3.03
CA VAL A 68 -11.12 8.05 2.55
C VAL A 68 -10.68 9.41 2.02
N VAL A 69 -9.64 9.98 2.62
CA VAL A 69 -9.11 11.32 2.27
C VAL A 69 -7.95 11.21 1.30
N ALA A 70 -7.07 10.24 1.49
CA ALA A 70 -5.93 10.03 0.61
C ALA A 70 -5.54 8.57 0.51
N VAL A 71 -4.93 8.22 -0.63
CA VAL A 71 -4.30 6.92 -0.86
C VAL A 71 -2.91 7.16 -1.41
N ARG A 72 -1.90 6.57 -0.77
CA ARG A 72 -0.50 6.62 -1.19
C ARG A 72 -0.01 5.23 -1.55
N LEU A 73 0.69 5.13 -2.68
CA LEU A 73 1.20 3.88 -3.24
C LEU A 73 2.70 3.89 -3.21
N TYR A 74 3.27 2.77 -2.82
CA TYR A 74 4.70 2.60 -2.69
C TYR A 74 5.14 1.32 -3.35
N ASN A 75 6.32 1.36 -3.94
CA ASN A 75 7.03 0.19 -4.43
C ASN A 75 8.40 0.15 -3.76
N ASN A 76 8.69 -0.92 -3.02
CA ASN A 76 9.91 -1.07 -2.23
C ASN A 76 10.19 0.11 -1.28
N GLY A 77 9.13 0.75 -0.77
CA GLY A 77 9.22 1.91 0.12
C GLY A 77 9.33 3.26 -0.60
N GLU A 78 9.54 3.28 -1.92
CA GLU A 78 9.50 4.51 -2.72
C GLU A 78 8.07 4.89 -3.06
N LEU A 79 7.70 6.15 -2.83
CA LEU A 79 6.39 6.68 -3.24
C LEU A 79 6.27 6.68 -4.77
N ARG A 80 5.22 6.05 -5.28
CA ARG A 80 4.93 5.95 -6.72
C ARG A 80 3.71 6.75 -7.14
N GLY A 81 2.81 7.03 -6.21
CA GLY A 81 1.63 7.83 -6.49
C GLY A 81 0.88 8.21 -5.23
N GLU A 82 0.17 9.32 -5.31
CA GLU A 82 -0.72 9.81 -4.26
C GLU A 82 -2.01 10.30 -4.91
N PHE A 83 -3.15 9.90 -4.34
CA PHE A 83 -4.47 10.33 -4.74
C PHE A 83 -5.16 10.97 -3.55
N LYS A 84 -5.72 12.17 -3.72
CA LYS A 84 -6.43 12.92 -2.68
C LYS A 84 -7.85 13.24 -3.11
N ALA A 85 -8.76 13.23 -2.15
CA ALA A 85 -10.16 13.60 -2.30
C ALA A 85 -10.35 15.12 -2.24
#